data_AF-A0A4Y4DPN1-F1
#
_entry.id   AF-A0A4Y4DPN1-F1
#
_cell.length_a   1.000
_cell.length_b   1.000
_cell.length_c   1.000
_cell.angle_alpha   90.00
_cell.angle_beta   90.00
_cell.angle_gamma   90.00
#
_symmetry.space_group_name_H-M   'P 1'
#
loop_
_entity.id
_entity.type
_entity.pdbx_description
1 polymer ?
#
loop_
_entity_poly.entity_id
_entity_poly.type
_entity_poly.pdbx_seq_one_letter_code
_entity_poly.pdbx_strand_id
1 'polypeptide(L)'
;MSVENTLQTGLVTGRFGVGVADGPDVGDDPDVIPAQGRIIFTQTIGHQPNANASPPVTVLRVPITGILDDEGYLCTPDPSDPLKAGQRGMRLFATDDPNGGVTNWTYKVSYAFKPTNYGQPALNEHDMFLPAGSTQDLTKVAPVPSSPGYGLPQAEAAANRAEASAQASAESSAQSAQSAADAEALAQSVRDDAAAGAFDGLSAYQIWLRLGNTGTEADFITWLKGAKGDPGGWTTGTALGSTHLDTVIAPGLYYQNTSANITPANGYPPIAAAQVTASGARCEIEVANWGGSSSVMQTMKILGRSITGQIPKMILIRHREGTTFTQWEQFSSTRFNNAVGWAAYQYDAFAGAERLIAGSTGDISLAGLLLPGVTATTITVSRQSDLVTLSVRGLTVATSGSQNIFTSFPVGFRPAATQELRVPVGVGAGPIVRLIQVNGPNTWYSGANTADLLSFQVTYRTNDAWPSATPPPIA
;
A
#
# COMPACT_ATOMS: atom_id res chain seq x y z
N MET A 1 -8.30 28.01 -46.62
CA MET A 1 -9.54 28.26 -45.85
C MET A 1 -9.20 28.00 -44.39
N SER A 2 -9.08 29.05 -43.57
CA SER A 2 -8.97 28.89 -42.12
C SER A 2 -10.36 28.59 -41.58
N VAL A 3 -10.49 27.50 -40.82
CA VAL A 3 -11.72 27.24 -40.04
C VAL A 3 -11.88 28.40 -39.06
N GLU A 4 -13.07 28.99 -38.95
CA GLU A 4 -13.33 30.00 -37.92
C GLU A 4 -13.12 29.37 -36.55
N ASN A 5 -12.00 29.72 -35.92
CA ASN A 5 -11.61 29.16 -34.65
C ASN A 5 -12.26 29.99 -33.54
N THR A 6 -13.22 29.40 -32.84
CA THR A 6 -13.88 30.00 -31.67
C THR A 6 -12.99 29.93 -30.42
N LEU A 7 -11.82 29.28 -30.49
CA LEU A 7 -10.88 29.24 -29.38
C LEU A 7 -10.21 30.60 -29.16
N GLN A 8 -10.17 31.03 -27.91
CA GLN A 8 -9.54 32.26 -27.49
C GLN A 8 -8.01 32.12 -27.52
N THR A 9 -7.33 33.25 -27.66
CA THR A 9 -5.87 33.32 -27.75
C THR A 9 -5.31 34.30 -26.73
N GLY A 10 -4.12 34.03 -26.21
CA GLY A 10 -3.27 35.01 -25.52
C GLY A 10 -2.11 35.47 -26.39
N LEU A 11 -1.48 36.59 -26.03
CA LEU A 11 -0.27 37.11 -26.67
C LEU A 11 0.96 36.76 -25.82
N VAL A 12 2.03 36.28 -26.44
CA VAL A 12 3.31 36.04 -25.79
C VAL A 12 4.36 36.98 -26.38
N THR A 13 5.09 37.67 -25.52
CA THR A 13 6.18 38.59 -25.89
C THR A 13 7.45 38.23 -25.13
N GLY A 14 8.58 38.79 -25.55
CA GLY A 14 9.84 38.66 -24.83
C GLY A 14 10.98 39.25 -25.64
N ARG A 15 12.04 39.70 -24.95
CA ARG A 15 13.28 40.15 -25.55
C ARG A 15 14.46 39.46 -24.87
N PHE A 16 15.36 38.88 -25.64
CA PHE A 16 16.47 38.09 -25.13
C PHE A 16 17.79 38.69 -25.62
N GLY A 17 18.75 38.82 -24.71
CA GLY A 17 20.10 39.29 -24.99
C GLY A 17 21.14 38.37 -24.36
N VAL A 18 22.35 38.40 -24.91
CA VAL A 18 23.51 37.68 -24.40
C VAL A 18 24.48 38.72 -23.85
N GLY A 19 24.84 38.59 -22.58
CA GLY A 19 25.90 39.41 -21.99
C GLY A 19 27.25 38.97 -22.53
N VAL A 20 28.04 39.92 -23.01
CA VAL A 20 29.41 39.70 -23.50
C VAL A 20 30.37 40.55 -22.70
N ALA A 21 31.63 40.11 -22.62
CA ALA A 21 32.69 40.93 -22.03
C ALA A 21 32.83 42.23 -22.82
N ASP A 22 33.26 43.27 -22.11
CA ASP A 22 33.38 44.65 -22.59
C ASP A 22 34.03 44.77 -23.99
N GLY A 23 33.40 45.61 -24.82
CA GLY A 23 33.77 45.90 -26.20
C GLY A 23 34.57 47.20 -26.32
N PRO A 24 35.07 47.57 -27.51
CA PRO A 24 35.74 48.85 -27.71
C PRO A 24 34.72 49.99 -27.80
N ASP A 25 34.12 50.37 -26.67
CA ASP A 25 33.27 51.54 -26.53
C ASP A 25 33.83 52.53 -25.47
N VAL A 26 33.02 53.47 -24.98
CA VAL A 26 33.46 54.56 -24.07
C VAL A 26 33.29 54.17 -22.59
N GLY A 27 32.74 53.00 -22.28
CA GLY A 27 32.60 52.46 -20.93
C GLY A 27 33.47 51.21 -20.72
N ASP A 28 33.65 50.81 -19.44
CA ASP A 28 34.28 49.52 -19.07
C ASP A 28 33.20 48.48 -18.67
N ASP A 29 31.95 48.70 -19.10
CA ASP A 29 30.79 47.91 -18.68
C ASP A 29 30.51 46.77 -19.69
N PRO A 30 30.10 45.57 -19.25
CA PRO A 30 29.74 44.48 -20.15
C PRO A 30 28.59 44.84 -21.10
N ASP A 31 28.76 44.52 -22.39
CA ASP A 31 27.77 44.74 -23.44
C ASP A 31 26.67 43.67 -23.48
N VAL A 32 25.50 44.02 -24.04
CA VAL A 32 24.40 43.07 -24.30
C VAL A 32 24.10 43.01 -25.80
N ILE A 33 24.44 41.89 -26.42
CA ILE A 33 24.08 41.64 -27.82
C ILE A 33 22.72 40.94 -27.93
N PRO A 34 21.88 41.26 -28.93
CA PRO A 34 20.63 40.56 -29.17
C PRO A 34 20.82 39.04 -29.35
N ALA A 35 20.03 38.23 -28.65
CA ALA A 35 20.04 36.79 -28.83
C ALA A 35 19.29 36.41 -30.11
N GLN A 36 19.87 35.54 -30.93
CA GLN A 36 19.19 34.96 -32.10
C GLN A 36 18.79 33.51 -31.83
N GLY A 37 17.73 33.03 -32.47
CA GLY A 37 17.29 31.65 -32.34
C GLY A 37 15.79 31.47 -32.39
N ARG A 38 15.30 30.41 -31.74
CA ARG A 38 13.91 29.99 -31.73
C ARG A 38 13.41 29.70 -30.32
N ILE A 39 12.14 29.95 -30.11
CA ILE A 39 11.42 29.58 -28.88
C ILE A 39 10.27 28.67 -29.27
N ILE A 40 10.17 27.51 -28.63
CA ILE A 40 9.23 26.45 -28.97
C ILE A 40 8.21 26.31 -27.84
N PHE A 41 6.93 26.37 -28.20
CA PHE A 41 5.80 26.24 -27.30
C PHE A 41 5.09 24.93 -27.58
N THR A 42 5.01 24.08 -26.56
CA THR A 42 4.38 22.77 -26.67
C THR A 42 3.24 22.65 -25.67
N GLN A 43 2.03 22.38 -26.14
CA GLN A 43 0.89 22.13 -25.26
C GLN A 43 1.15 20.85 -24.43
N THR A 44 0.85 20.88 -23.12
CA THR A 44 0.91 19.67 -22.27
C THR A 44 -0.21 18.68 -22.57
N ILE A 45 -1.34 19.16 -23.10
CA ILE A 45 -2.45 18.34 -23.56
C ILE A 45 -2.15 17.67 -24.92
N GLY A 46 -2.64 16.45 -25.13
CA GLY A 46 -2.43 15.69 -26.36
C GLY A 46 -3.27 16.14 -27.56
N HIS A 47 -4.44 16.72 -27.30
CA HIS A 47 -5.35 17.32 -28.27
C HIS A 47 -6.35 18.22 -27.54
N GLN A 48 -6.93 19.19 -28.24
CA GLN A 48 -7.96 20.09 -27.72
C GLN A 48 -9.23 19.94 -28.56
N PRO A 49 -10.26 19.23 -28.07
CA PRO A 49 -11.57 19.20 -28.71
C PRO A 49 -12.22 20.59 -28.66
N ASN A 50 -12.70 21.09 -29.80
CA ASN A 50 -13.57 22.26 -29.90
C ASN A 50 -14.91 21.84 -30.51
N ALA A 51 -15.85 21.49 -29.63
CA ALA A 51 -17.20 21.08 -30.01
C ALA A 51 -18.07 22.26 -30.52
N ASN A 52 -17.67 23.50 -30.21
CA ASN A 52 -18.41 24.71 -30.54
C ASN A 52 -18.00 25.32 -31.90
N ALA A 53 -16.98 24.78 -32.57
CA ALA A 53 -16.69 25.12 -33.96
C ALA A 53 -17.73 24.51 -34.90
N SER A 54 -17.98 25.18 -36.03
CA SER A 54 -18.88 24.67 -37.07
C SER A 54 -18.11 24.48 -38.38
N PRO A 55 -17.84 23.23 -38.82
CA PRO A 55 -18.08 21.96 -38.11
C PRO A 55 -17.13 21.76 -36.91
N PRO A 56 -17.46 20.87 -35.94
CA PRO A 56 -16.60 20.58 -34.80
C PRO A 56 -15.19 20.19 -35.22
N VAL A 57 -14.19 20.73 -34.53
CA VAL A 57 -12.78 20.53 -34.86
C VAL A 57 -12.00 20.10 -33.63
N THR A 58 -11.08 19.15 -33.79
CA THR A 58 -10.10 18.81 -32.76
C THR A 58 -8.76 19.40 -33.16
N VAL A 59 -8.22 20.30 -32.34
CA VAL A 59 -6.88 20.85 -32.55
C VAL A 59 -5.86 19.84 -32.04
N LEU A 60 -5.01 19.35 -32.94
CA LEU A 60 -3.97 18.38 -32.62
C LEU A 60 -2.71 19.08 -32.10
N ARG A 61 -2.01 18.41 -31.18
CA ARG A 61 -0.76 18.90 -30.61
C ARG A 61 0.33 19.00 -31.68
N VAL A 62 0.77 20.22 -31.97
CA VAL A 62 1.95 20.51 -32.79
C VAL A 62 2.77 21.59 -32.07
N PRO A 63 4.11 21.44 -31.98
CA PRO A 63 4.97 22.49 -31.42
C PRO A 63 4.85 23.77 -32.24
N ILE A 64 4.54 24.89 -31.58
CA ILE A 64 4.47 26.21 -32.21
C ILE A 64 5.83 26.89 -31.99
N THR A 65 6.45 27.38 -33.06
CA THR A 65 7.81 27.94 -33.01
C THR A 65 7.79 29.42 -33.34
N GLY A 66 8.30 30.24 -32.41
CA GLY A 66 8.60 31.66 -32.64
C GLY A 66 10.09 31.87 -32.95
N ILE A 67 10.40 32.98 -33.62
CA ILE A 67 11.74 33.34 -34.11
C ILE A 67 12.15 34.66 -33.47
N LEU A 68 13.41 34.77 -33.04
CA LEU A 68 13.95 36.03 -32.54
C LEU A 68 14.39 36.92 -33.72
N ASP A 69 13.98 38.19 -33.71
CA ASP A 69 14.46 39.20 -34.67
C ASP A 69 15.89 39.67 -34.36
N ASP A 70 16.42 40.56 -35.22
CA ASP A 70 17.80 41.07 -35.09
C ASP A 70 18.01 41.91 -33.81
N GLU A 71 16.92 42.34 -33.14
CA GLU A 71 16.95 43.07 -31.87
C GLU A 71 16.64 42.16 -30.66
N GLY A 72 16.45 40.86 -30.89
CA GLY A 72 16.25 39.83 -29.88
C GLY A 72 14.79 39.69 -29.42
N TYR A 73 13.84 40.30 -30.11
CA TYR A 73 12.41 40.19 -29.80
C TYR A 73 11.81 38.91 -30.37
N LEU A 74 10.94 38.26 -29.58
CA LEU A 74 10.14 37.14 -30.05
C LEU A 74 9.13 37.59 -31.11
N CYS A 75 9.17 36.97 -32.28
CA CYS A 75 8.29 37.24 -33.41
C CYS A 75 7.60 35.97 -33.92
N THR A 76 6.44 36.16 -34.53
CA THR A 76 5.81 35.16 -35.40
C THR A 76 6.67 34.93 -36.65
N PRO A 77 6.78 33.71 -37.19
CA PRO A 77 7.45 33.47 -38.46
C PRO A 77 6.79 34.24 -39.60
N ASP A 78 7.60 34.79 -40.51
CA ASP A 78 7.08 35.50 -41.69
C ASP A 78 6.29 34.52 -42.59
N PRO A 79 5.09 34.91 -43.08
CA PRO A 79 4.25 34.04 -43.91
C PRO A 79 4.87 33.70 -45.28
N SER A 80 5.81 34.50 -45.77
CA SER A 80 6.54 34.28 -47.02
C SER A 80 7.85 33.52 -46.84
N ASP A 81 8.45 33.56 -45.65
CA ASP A 81 9.66 32.82 -45.29
C ASP A 81 9.64 32.40 -43.80
N PRO A 82 9.26 31.15 -43.49
CA PRO A 82 9.15 30.64 -42.12
C PRO A 82 10.47 30.60 -41.34
N LEU A 83 11.59 30.99 -41.95
CA LEU A 83 12.89 31.11 -41.28
C LEU A 83 13.18 32.53 -40.81
N LYS A 84 12.37 33.52 -41.18
CA LYS A 84 12.54 34.94 -40.84
C LYS A 84 11.53 35.40 -39.80
N ALA A 85 11.96 36.38 -39.00
CA ALA A 85 11.10 37.05 -38.04
C ALA A 85 10.10 37.97 -38.76
N GLY A 86 8.81 37.74 -38.51
CA GLY A 86 7.70 38.58 -38.97
C GLY A 86 7.27 39.57 -37.88
N GLN A 87 5.99 39.56 -37.51
CA GLN A 87 5.45 40.48 -36.51
C GLN A 87 5.92 40.13 -35.09
N ARG A 88 6.30 41.15 -34.31
CA ARG A 88 6.66 41.01 -32.88
C ARG A 88 5.48 40.52 -32.04
N GLY A 89 5.79 39.61 -31.12
CA GLY A 89 4.81 38.88 -30.31
C GLY A 89 4.19 37.71 -31.07
N MET A 90 3.75 36.70 -30.32
CA MET A 90 3.10 35.53 -30.89
C MET A 90 1.78 35.22 -30.19
N ARG A 91 0.72 35.01 -30.98
CA ARG A 91 -0.58 34.61 -30.46
C ARG A 91 -0.66 33.10 -30.36
N LEU A 92 -0.96 32.59 -29.18
CA LEU A 92 -1.11 31.16 -28.88
C LEU A 92 -2.49 30.89 -28.30
N PHE A 93 -2.97 29.64 -28.36
CA PHE A 93 -4.24 29.25 -27.76
C PHE A 93 -4.23 29.47 -26.25
N ALA A 94 -5.32 29.99 -25.70
CA ALA A 94 -5.46 30.22 -24.28
C ALA A 94 -5.54 28.91 -23.49
N THR A 95 -4.92 28.88 -22.31
CA THR A 95 -4.87 27.69 -21.45
C THR A 95 -6.12 27.48 -20.60
N ASP A 96 -6.97 28.51 -20.49
CA ASP A 96 -8.18 28.58 -19.66
C ASP A 96 -9.46 28.78 -20.49
N ASP A 97 -9.41 28.52 -21.80
CA ASP A 97 -10.54 28.77 -22.69
C ASP A 97 -11.76 27.89 -22.36
N PRO A 98 -12.91 28.48 -21.95
CA PRO A 98 -14.12 27.73 -21.64
C PRO A 98 -14.72 26.99 -22.84
N ASN A 99 -14.37 27.38 -24.07
CA ASN A 99 -14.82 26.71 -25.29
C ASN A 99 -13.97 25.47 -25.63
N GLY A 100 -12.83 25.30 -24.97
CA GLY A 100 -11.99 24.10 -25.08
C GLY A 100 -12.50 22.97 -24.20
N GLY A 101 -12.45 21.73 -24.68
CA GLY A 101 -12.83 20.55 -23.87
C GLY A 101 -11.96 20.30 -22.64
N VAL A 102 -10.80 20.97 -22.53
CA VAL A 102 -9.86 20.91 -21.40
C VAL A 102 -9.42 22.33 -21.06
N THR A 103 -9.51 22.71 -19.79
CA THR A 103 -9.11 24.03 -19.27
C THR A 103 -8.02 23.90 -18.21
N ASN A 104 -7.35 25.00 -17.88
CA ASN A 104 -6.30 25.09 -16.87
C ASN A 104 -5.07 24.18 -17.10
N TRP A 105 -4.68 23.99 -18.37
CA TRP A 105 -3.45 23.30 -18.76
C TRP A 105 -2.27 24.28 -18.91
N THR A 106 -1.06 23.82 -19.27
CA THR A 106 0.13 24.68 -19.40
C THR A 106 0.88 24.48 -20.72
N TYR A 107 1.65 25.49 -21.14
CA TYR A 107 2.61 25.33 -22.23
C TYR A 107 3.98 25.00 -21.67
N LYS A 108 4.64 24.00 -22.24
CA LYS A 108 6.09 23.81 -22.09
C LYS A 108 6.82 24.72 -23.05
N VAL A 109 7.67 25.59 -22.52
CA VAL A 109 8.50 26.56 -23.26
C VAL A 109 9.94 26.07 -23.30
N SER A 110 10.45 25.87 -24.51
CA SER A 110 11.83 25.44 -24.77
C SER A 110 12.58 26.49 -25.58
N TYR A 111 13.85 26.72 -25.24
CA TYR A 111 14.69 27.76 -25.83
C TYR A 111 15.80 27.15 -26.69
N ALA A 112 15.85 27.50 -27.97
CA ALA A 112 16.85 27.04 -28.92
C ALA A 112 17.59 28.23 -29.54
N PHE A 113 18.51 28.83 -28.77
CA PHE A 113 19.35 29.94 -29.23
C PHE A 113 20.41 29.48 -30.24
N LYS A 114 20.82 30.37 -31.14
CA LYS A 114 21.96 30.15 -32.04
C LYS A 114 23.28 30.35 -31.29
N PRO A 115 24.35 29.63 -31.66
CA PRO A 115 25.68 29.89 -31.12
C PRO A 115 26.15 31.30 -31.46
N THR A 116 26.81 31.95 -30.51
CA THR A 116 27.52 33.21 -30.72
C THR A 116 29.03 32.95 -30.74
N ASN A 117 29.83 33.95 -31.13
CA ASN A 117 31.29 33.87 -31.04
C ASN A 117 31.82 33.73 -29.60
N TYR A 118 30.95 33.90 -28.61
CA TYR A 118 31.27 33.89 -27.18
C TYR A 118 30.72 32.65 -26.45
N GLY A 119 30.07 31.74 -27.17
CA GLY A 119 29.52 30.49 -26.61
C GLY A 119 28.09 30.21 -27.06
N GLN A 120 27.50 29.13 -26.55
CA GLN A 120 26.12 28.74 -26.82
C GLN A 120 25.22 29.27 -25.68
N PRO A 121 24.34 30.25 -25.92
CA PRO A 121 23.39 30.70 -24.91
C PRO A 121 22.39 29.58 -24.58
N ALA A 122 22.03 29.44 -23.30
CA ALA A 122 21.04 28.48 -22.85
C ALA A 122 20.15 29.08 -21.75
N LEU A 123 18.87 28.74 -21.79
CA LEU A 123 17.89 29.04 -20.75
C LEU A 123 17.11 27.77 -20.44
N ASN A 124 16.84 27.51 -19.16
CA ASN A 124 16.12 26.32 -18.73
C ASN A 124 14.69 26.32 -19.31
N GLU A 125 14.24 25.14 -19.74
CA GLU A 125 12.84 24.93 -20.09
C GLU A 125 11.96 25.13 -18.85
N HIS A 126 10.77 25.68 -19.06
CA HIS A 126 9.77 25.84 -18.00
C HIS A 126 8.36 25.77 -18.56
N ASP A 127 7.40 25.55 -17.67
CA ASP A 127 5.99 25.60 -18.01
C ASP A 127 5.40 26.97 -17.70
N MET A 128 4.49 27.43 -18.55
CA MET A 128 3.80 28.71 -18.42
C MET A 128 2.28 28.56 -18.57
N PHE A 129 1.56 29.47 -17.92
CA PHE A 129 0.12 29.65 -18.06
C PHE A 129 -0.18 30.85 -18.97
N LEU A 130 -1.09 30.69 -19.94
CA LEU A 130 -1.46 31.75 -20.88
C LEU A 130 -2.99 31.97 -20.86
N PRO A 131 -3.48 32.86 -19.98
CA PRO A 131 -4.90 33.21 -19.93
C PRO A 131 -5.41 33.84 -21.23
N ALA A 132 -6.69 33.64 -21.53
CA ALA A 132 -7.35 34.23 -22.69
C ALA A 132 -7.29 35.76 -22.68
N GLY A 133 -6.90 36.35 -23.82
CA GLY A 133 -6.79 37.81 -23.99
C GLY A 133 -5.64 38.46 -23.22
N SER A 134 -4.88 37.71 -22.43
CA SER A 134 -3.74 38.24 -21.68
C SER A 134 -2.49 38.40 -22.54
N THR A 135 -1.55 39.24 -22.09
CA THR A 135 -0.20 39.33 -22.66
C THR A 135 0.81 38.82 -21.64
N GLN A 136 1.57 37.80 -22.00
CA GLN A 136 2.61 37.21 -21.15
C GLN A 136 4.00 37.52 -21.70
N ASP A 137 4.82 38.18 -20.89
CA ASP A 137 6.21 38.48 -21.22
C ASP A 137 7.14 37.41 -20.64
N LEU A 138 7.76 36.62 -21.50
CA LEU A 138 8.66 35.52 -21.12
C LEU A 138 9.86 35.96 -20.28
N THR A 139 10.19 37.25 -20.27
CA THR A 139 11.27 37.78 -19.41
C THR A 139 10.84 37.97 -17.96
N LYS A 140 9.53 37.92 -17.68
CA LYS A 140 8.93 38.16 -16.35
C LYS A 140 8.07 36.99 -15.85
N VAL A 141 7.74 36.05 -16.73
CA VAL A 141 6.92 34.88 -16.38
C VAL A 141 7.69 33.99 -15.39
N ALA A 142 7.08 33.77 -14.22
CA ALA A 142 7.58 32.80 -13.26
C ALA A 142 7.20 31.37 -13.71
N PRO A 143 8.09 30.37 -13.56
CA PRO A 143 7.77 28.97 -13.84
C PRO A 143 6.57 28.50 -13.01
N VAL A 144 5.58 27.88 -13.66
CA VAL A 144 4.47 27.21 -12.98
C VAL A 144 4.63 25.68 -13.03
N PRO A 145 4.05 24.92 -12.08
CA PRO A 145 4.00 23.47 -12.20
C PRO A 145 3.27 23.01 -13.46
N SER A 146 3.72 21.91 -14.06
CA SER A 146 3.06 21.30 -15.21
C SER A 146 1.64 20.87 -14.87
N SER A 147 0.67 21.25 -15.69
CA SER A 147 -0.73 20.83 -15.54
C SER A 147 -1.24 20.18 -16.82
N PRO A 148 -1.82 18.97 -16.76
CA PRO A 148 -2.53 18.37 -17.88
C PRO A 148 -3.92 18.99 -18.10
N GLY A 149 -4.34 19.95 -17.28
CA GLY A 149 -5.67 20.55 -17.30
C GLY A 149 -6.76 19.67 -16.70
N TYR A 150 -7.95 20.25 -16.53
CA TYR A 150 -9.16 19.58 -16.09
C TYR A 150 -10.16 19.54 -17.25
N GLY A 151 -10.86 18.41 -17.43
CA GLY A 151 -12.02 18.37 -18.29
C GLY A 151 -13.19 19.16 -17.67
N LEU A 152 -14.03 19.75 -18.49
CA LEU A 152 -15.19 20.56 -18.05
C LEU A 152 -16.06 19.84 -16.99
N PRO A 153 -16.39 18.53 -17.14
CA PRO A 153 -17.19 17.82 -16.13
C PRO A 153 -16.49 17.65 -14.77
N GLN A 154 -15.17 17.48 -14.76
CA GLN A 154 -14.40 17.36 -13.51
C GLN A 154 -14.30 18.70 -12.78
N ALA A 155 -14.18 19.80 -13.51
CA ALA A 155 -14.13 21.15 -12.95
C ALA A 155 -15.47 21.54 -12.30
N GLU A 156 -16.59 21.26 -12.95
CA GLU A 156 -17.94 21.53 -12.42
C GLU A 156 -18.22 20.72 -11.15
N ALA A 157 -17.85 19.44 -11.13
CA ALA A 157 -17.97 18.61 -9.93
C ALA A 157 -17.11 19.10 -8.76
N ALA A 158 -15.95 19.72 -9.03
CA ALA A 158 -15.10 20.30 -8.00
C ALA A 158 -15.68 21.61 -7.46
N ALA A 159 -16.22 22.48 -8.33
CA ALA A 159 -16.88 23.73 -7.93
C ALA A 159 -18.10 23.47 -7.04
N ASN A 160 -18.98 22.53 -7.43
CA ASN A 160 -20.16 22.18 -6.65
C ASN A 160 -19.80 21.65 -5.25
N ARG A 161 -18.70 20.89 -5.11
CA ARG A 161 -18.22 20.42 -3.80
C ARG A 161 -17.64 21.56 -2.95
N ALA A 162 -16.96 22.52 -3.56
CA ALA A 162 -16.42 23.67 -2.85
C ALA A 162 -17.55 24.58 -2.34
N GLU A 163 -18.56 24.86 -3.17
CA GLU A 163 -19.74 25.64 -2.77
C GLU A 163 -20.53 24.97 -1.63
N ALA A 164 -20.78 23.65 -1.73
CA ALA A 164 -21.42 22.90 -0.65
C ALA A 164 -20.62 22.95 0.67
N SER A 165 -19.28 22.90 0.59
CA SER A 165 -18.42 22.98 1.77
C SER A 165 -18.43 24.38 2.40
N ALA A 166 -18.48 25.43 1.56
CA ALA A 166 -18.57 26.81 2.03
C ALA A 166 -19.92 27.08 2.71
N GLN A 167 -21.03 26.59 2.15
CA GLN A 167 -22.37 26.69 2.76
C GLN A 167 -22.42 25.99 4.13
N ALA A 168 -21.93 24.76 4.23
CA ALA A 168 -21.88 24.03 5.50
C ALA A 168 -21.03 24.75 6.57
N SER A 169 -19.92 25.38 6.17
CA SER A 169 -19.06 26.15 7.08
C SER A 169 -19.74 27.43 7.56
N ALA A 170 -20.51 28.10 6.69
CA ALA A 170 -21.28 29.29 7.03
C ALA A 170 -22.43 28.96 8.00
N GLU A 171 -23.16 27.87 7.76
CA GLU A 171 -24.23 27.39 8.64
C GLU A 171 -23.71 27.02 10.05
N SER A 172 -22.60 26.29 10.13
CA SER A 172 -21.95 25.96 11.41
C SER A 172 -21.51 27.22 12.18
N SER A 173 -20.98 28.21 11.47
CA SER A 173 -20.58 29.50 12.07
C SER A 173 -21.79 30.29 12.57
N ALA A 174 -22.90 30.29 11.82
CA ALA A 174 -24.14 30.95 12.23
C ALA A 174 -24.76 30.30 13.48
N GLN A 175 -24.76 28.96 13.54
CA GLN A 175 -25.27 28.22 14.70
C GLN A 175 -24.41 28.46 15.95
N SER A 176 -23.09 28.57 15.78
CA SER A 176 -22.17 28.92 16.87
C SER A 176 -22.41 30.34 17.39
N ALA A 177 -22.64 31.30 16.49
CA ALA A 177 -22.96 32.68 16.86
C ALA A 177 -24.29 32.78 17.62
N GLN A 178 -25.33 32.05 17.18
CA GLN A 178 -26.61 32.00 17.88
C GLN A 178 -26.46 31.39 19.29
N SER A 179 -25.68 30.31 19.40
CA SER A 179 -25.43 29.66 20.69
C SER A 179 -24.68 30.57 21.67
N ALA A 180 -23.78 31.42 21.18
CA ALA A 180 -23.10 32.42 21.99
C ALA A 180 -24.06 33.55 22.45
N ALA A 181 -24.94 34.02 21.56
CA ALA A 181 -25.95 35.02 21.90
C ALA A 181 -26.96 34.50 22.94
N ASP A 182 -27.41 33.25 22.80
CA ASP A 182 -28.32 32.62 23.75
C ASP A 182 -27.65 32.41 25.13
N ALA A 183 -26.36 32.06 25.14
CA ALA A 183 -25.58 31.95 26.37
C ALA A 183 -25.37 33.30 27.07
N GLU A 184 -25.15 34.38 26.31
CA GLU A 184 -25.00 35.73 26.86
C GLU A 184 -26.33 36.26 27.43
N ALA A 185 -27.45 36.00 26.75
CA ALA A 185 -28.79 36.34 27.24
C ALA A 185 -29.12 35.62 28.56
N LEU A 186 -28.78 34.32 28.65
CA LEU A 186 -28.95 33.54 29.89
C LEU A 186 -28.02 34.03 31.00
N ALA A 187 -26.77 34.37 30.69
CA ALA A 187 -25.84 34.91 31.68
C ALA A 187 -26.29 36.28 32.22
N GLN A 188 -26.97 37.09 31.41
CA GLN A 188 -27.54 38.35 31.86
C GLN A 188 -28.73 38.13 32.81
N SER A 189 -29.65 37.21 32.48
CA SER A 189 -30.79 36.91 33.36
C SER A 189 -30.35 36.35 34.72
N VAL A 190 -29.32 35.49 34.71
CA VAL A 190 -28.72 34.94 35.96
C VAL A 190 -28.12 36.06 36.82
N ARG A 191 -27.46 37.04 36.21
CA ARG A 191 -26.88 38.19 36.94
C ARG A 191 -27.96 39.06 37.57
N ASP A 192 -29.04 39.32 36.86
CA ASP A 192 -30.16 40.14 37.35
C ASP A 192 -30.88 39.45 38.52
N ASP A 193 -31.07 38.13 38.45
CA ASP A 193 -31.67 37.33 39.53
C ASP A 193 -30.74 37.20 40.76
N ALA A 194 -29.43 37.09 40.54
CA ALA A 194 -28.44 37.02 41.61
C ALA A 194 -28.32 38.36 42.36
N ALA A 195 -28.36 39.48 41.63
CA ALA A 195 -28.37 40.82 42.22
C ALA A 195 -29.64 41.08 43.08
N ALA A 196 -30.74 40.40 42.78
CA ALA A 196 -31.98 40.44 43.55
C ALA A 196 -31.99 39.51 44.79
N GLY A 197 -30.90 38.78 45.06
CA GLY A 197 -30.83 37.79 46.15
C GLY A 197 -31.70 36.55 45.91
N ALA A 198 -32.11 36.29 44.67
CA ALA A 198 -33.12 35.27 44.36
C ALA A 198 -32.61 33.83 44.52
N PHE A 199 -31.30 33.60 44.68
CA PHE A 199 -30.67 32.28 44.76
C PHE A 199 -30.19 31.87 46.16
N ASP A 200 -30.27 32.76 47.15
CA ASP A 200 -29.78 32.46 48.50
C ASP A 200 -30.59 31.31 49.14
N GLY A 201 -29.88 30.27 49.58
CA GLY A 201 -30.45 29.07 50.21
C GLY A 201 -30.96 28.00 49.24
N LEU A 202 -30.83 28.19 47.91
CA LEU A 202 -31.18 27.17 46.92
C LEU A 202 -29.99 26.27 46.60
N SER A 203 -30.24 24.97 46.46
CA SER A 203 -29.25 24.00 45.97
C SER A 203 -28.98 24.18 44.47
N ALA A 204 -27.82 23.71 44.01
CA ALA A 204 -27.43 23.80 42.59
C ALA A 204 -28.47 23.17 41.62
N TYR A 205 -29.18 22.12 42.05
CA TYR A 205 -30.27 21.52 41.30
C TYR A 205 -31.50 22.43 41.21
N GLN A 206 -31.86 23.11 42.29
CA GLN A 206 -32.98 24.06 42.29
C GLN A 206 -32.69 25.29 41.43
N ILE A 207 -31.43 25.73 41.39
CA ILE A 207 -30.97 26.77 40.47
C ILE A 207 -31.08 26.25 39.02
N TRP A 208 -30.61 25.04 38.74
CA TRP A 208 -30.73 24.41 37.41
C TRP A 208 -32.18 24.34 36.91
N LEU A 209 -33.12 23.94 37.77
CA LEU A 209 -34.55 23.94 37.46
C LEU A 209 -35.09 25.36 37.18
N ARG A 210 -34.66 26.36 37.96
CA ARG A 210 -35.08 27.75 37.77
C ARG A 210 -34.58 28.38 36.48
N LEU A 211 -33.47 27.89 35.95
CA LEU A 211 -32.95 28.30 34.64
C LEU A 211 -33.71 27.69 33.46
N GLY A 212 -34.91 27.15 33.71
CA GLY A 212 -35.81 26.60 32.69
C GLY A 212 -35.53 25.15 32.31
N ASN A 213 -34.58 24.49 32.97
CA ASN A 213 -34.34 23.07 32.78
C ASN A 213 -35.39 22.26 33.54
N THR A 214 -35.77 21.11 32.98
CA THR A 214 -36.73 20.18 33.60
C THR A 214 -36.13 18.79 33.64
N GLY A 215 -36.31 18.08 34.74
CA GLY A 215 -35.80 16.72 34.87
C GLY A 215 -35.68 16.32 36.33
N THR A 216 -35.14 15.13 36.56
CA THR A 216 -34.78 14.59 37.87
C THR A 216 -33.37 15.02 38.28
N GLU A 217 -32.97 14.77 39.53
CA GLU A 217 -31.58 14.97 39.97
C GLU A 217 -30.59 14.12 39.14
N ALA A 218 -31.01 12.96 38.63
CA ALA A 218 -30.17 12.16 37.72
C ALA A 218 -29.94 12.85 36.38
N ASP A 219 -30.93 13.58 35.87
CA ASP A 219 -30.80 14.40 34.65
C ASP A 219 -29.88 15.59 34.89
N PHE A 220 -29.95 16.20 36.09
CA PHE A 220 -29.02 17.24 36.50
C PHE A 220 -27.57 16.76 36.62
N ILE A 221 -27.34 15.58 37.20
CA ILE A 221 -25.99 14.98 37.24
C ILE A 221 -25.49 14.62 35.82
N THR A 222 -26.39 14.23 34.92
CA THR A 222 -26.05 13.97 33.51
C THR A 222 -25.70 15.27 32.78
N TRP A 223 -26.44 16.35 33.04
CA TRP A 223 -26.15 17.69 32.53
C TRP A 223 -24.80 18.24 33.03
N LEU A 224 -24.47 18.05 34.31
CA LEU A 224 -23.17 18.44 34.89
C LEU A 224 -21.98 17.70 34.27
N LYS A 225 -22.17 16.48 33.79
CA LYS A 225 -21.09 15.67 33.18
C LYS A 225 -20.70 16.14 31.78
N GLY A 226 -21.45 17.04 31.16
CA GLY A 226 -21.24 17.51 29.79
C GLY A 226 -21.48 16.41 28.74
N ALA A 227 -21.49 16.78 27.47
CA ALA A 227 -21.49 15.80 26.39
C ALA A 227 -20.18 15.00 26.43
N LYS A 228 -20.27 13.67 26.27
CA LYS A 228 -19.09 12.85 26.02
C LYS A 228 -18.38 13.44 24.80
N GLY A 229 -17.09 13.78 24.92
CA GLY A 229 -16.29 14.20 23.77
C GLY A 229 -16.38 13.17 22.66
N ASP A 230 -16.32 13.62 21.41
CA ASP A 230 -16.45 12.74 20.25
C ASP A 230 -15.54 11.51 20.40
N PRO A 231 -16.04 10.28 20.15
CA PRO A 231 -15.17 9.13 20.06
C PRO A 231 -14.04 9.47 19.08
N GLY A 232 -12.78 9.33 19.51
CA GLY A 232 -11.65 9.50 18.61
C GLY A 232 -11.87 8.61 17.38
N GLY A 233 -12.10 9.24 16.23
CA GLY A 233 -12.38 8.53 14.99
C GLY A 233 -11.15 7.74 14.56
N TRP A 234 -11.34 6.47 14.20
CA TRP A 234 -10.33 5.74 13.45
C TRP A 234 -10.21 6.41 12.08
N THR A 235 -9.20 7.26 11.90
CA THR A 235 -8.93 7.89 10.62
C THR A 235 -8.32 6.84 9.68
N THR A 236 -8.79 6.83 8.43
CA THR A 236 -8.08 6.09 7.39
C THR A 236 -6.69 6.71 7.26
N GLY A 237 -5.63 5.90 7.28
CA GLY A 237 -4.26 6.40 7.20
C GLY A 237 -4.01 7.26 5.96
N THR A 238 -2.88 7.96 5.90
CA THR A 238 -2.50 8.79 4.76
C THR A 238 -2.02 7.94 3.58
N ALA A 239 -2.55 8.17 2.37
CA ALA A 239 -2.11 7.47 1.17
C ALA A 239 -0.69 7.87 0.76
N LEU A 240 0.18 6.90 0.44
CA LEU A 240 1.58 7.18 0.09
C LEU A 240 1.82 7.45 -1.40
N GLY A 241 0.96 7.01 -2.31
CA GLY A 241 1.16 7.20 -3.75
C GLY A 241 2.51 6.62 -4.22
N SER A 242 3.33 7.41 -4.92
CA SER A 242 4.69 7.02 -5.35
C SER A 242 5.80 7.40 -4.36
N THR A 243 5.45 7.83 -3.14
CA THR A 243 6.41 8.28 -2.13
C THR A 243 7.36 7.16 -1.72
N HIS A 244 8.66 7.46 -1.68
CA HIS A 244 9.67 6.54 -1.18
C HIS A 244 9.55 6.38 0.34
N LEU A 245 9.53 5.15 0.83
CA LEU A 245 9.17 4.87 2.23
C LEU A 245 10.17 5.44 3.26
N ASP A 246 11.43 5.64 2.85
CA ASP A 246 12.47 6.23 3.69
C ASP A 246 12.26 7.73 3.96
N THR A 247 11.45 8.42 3.16
CA THR A 247 11.12 9.83 3.43
C THR A 247 9.93 9.97 4.39
N VAL A 248 9.24 8.88 4.69
CA VAL A 248 8.05 8.86 5.57
C VAL A 248 8.49 8.74 7.02
N ILE A 249 8.83 9.87 7.63
CA ILE A 249 9.38 9.95 9.00
C ILE A 249 8.48 10.66 10.00
N ALA A 250 7.40 11.28 9.52
CA ALA A 250 6.41 11.90 10.37
C ALA A 250 5.57 10.82 11.07
N PRO A 251 5.26 11.00 12.37
CA PRO A 251 4.46 10.02 13.10
C PRO A 251 3.04 9.97 12.53
N GLY A 252 2.49 8.76 12.37
CA GLY A 252 1.14 8.57 11.85
C GLY A 252 0.90 7.21 11.23
N LEU A 253 -0.35 7.00 10.80
CA LEU A 253 -0.76 5.82 10.03
C LEU A 253 -0.78 6.18 8.54
N TYR A 254 -0.17 5.33 7.73
CA TYR A 254 -0.07 5.46 6.28
C TYR A 254 -0.54 4.18 5.59
N TYR A 255 -0.92 4.28 4.32
CA TYR A 255 -1.23 3.10 3.53
C TYR A 255 -0.73 3.21 2.09
N GLN A 256 -0.51 2.03 1.49
CA GLN A 256 -0.21 1.84 0.10
C GLN A 256 -1.10 0.74 -0.48
N ASN A 257 -1.92 1.09 -1.46
CA ASN A 257 -2.86 0.18 -2.12
C ASN A 257 -2.57 -0.01 -3.61
N THR A 258 -1.52 0.63 -4.14
CA THR A 258 -1.09 0.50 -5.53
C THR A 258 0.12 -0.43 -5.59
N SER A 259 -0.08 -1.65 -6.08
CA SER A 259 0.97 -2.68 -6.16
C SER A 259 2.22 -2.22 -6.94
N ALA A 260 2.05 -1.40 -7.98
CA ALA A 260 3.15 -0.84 -8.76
C ALA A 260 4.11 0.06 -7.94
N ASN A 261 3.64 0.61 -6.82
CA ASN A 261 4.45 1.44 -5.93
C ASN A 261 5.08 0.64 -4.78
N ILE A 262 4.64 -0.61 -4.55
CA ILE A 262 5.19 -1.51 -3.52
C ILE A 262 6.39 -2.24 -4.13
N THR A 263 7.51 -1.54 -4.22
CA THR A 263 8.74 -2.06 -4.82
C THR A 263 9.94 -1.85 -3.91
N PRO A 264 11.00 -2.67 -4.02
CA PRO A 264 12.28 -2.41 -3.36
C PRO A 264 12.87 -1.04 -3.70
N ALA A 265 12.64 -0.56 -4.92
CA ALA A 265 13.09 0.77 -5.36
C ALA A 265 12.40 1.93 -4.61
N ASN A 266 11.22 1.69 -4.04
CA ASN A 266 10.49 2.64 -3.19
C ASN A 266 10.68 2.36 -1.69
N GLY A 267 11.63 1.49 -1.31
CA GLY A 267 11.93 1.16 0.09
C GLY A 267 11.02 0.08 0.71
N TYR A 268 10.15 -0.56 -0.07
CA TYR A 268 9.31 -1.67 0.42
C TYR A 268 10.09 -2.98 0.42
N PRO A 269 9.86 -3.87 1.40
CA PRO A 269 10.56 -5.15 1.42
C PRO A 269 10.09 -6.04 0.26
N PRO A 270 10.97 -6.90 -0.30
CA PRO A 270 10.60 -7.81 -1.40
C PRO A 270 9.38 -8.67 -1.10
N ILE A 271 9.18 -9.04 0.16
CA ILE A 271 8.04 -9.85 0.57
C ILE A 271 6.71 -9.09 0.46
N ALA A 272 6.69 -7.79 0.70
CA ALA A 272 5.50 -6.97 0.47
C ALA A 272 5.19 -6.87 -1.02
N ALA A 273 6.22 -6.67 -1.87
CA ALA A 273 6.07 -6.64 -3.31
C ALA A 273 5.54 -7.98 -3.88
N ALA A 274 5.98 -9.11 -3.31
CA ALA A 274 5.53 -10.44 -3.71
C ALA A 274 4.11 -10.77 -3.26
N GLN A 275 3.68 -10.26 -2.10
CA GLN A 275 2.38 -10.60 -1.50
C GLN A 275 1.24 -9.67 -1.94
N VAL A 276 1.54 -8.42 -2.31
CA VAL A 276 0.53 -7.41 -2.70
C VAL A 276 0.45 -7.30 -4.22
N THR A 277 -0.11 -8.32 -4.88
CA THR A 277 -0.24 -8.38 -6.35
C THR A 277 -1.69 -8.41 -6.84
N ALA A 278 -2.66 -8.55 -5.92
CA ALA A 278 -4.08 -8.64 -6.24
C ALA A 278 -4.85 -7.35 -5.89
N SER A 279 -5.90 -7.07 -6.65
CA SER A 279 -6.84 -5.98 -6.34
C SER A 279 -7.42 -6.14 -4.93
N GLY A 280 -7.26 -5.12 -4.09
CA GLY A 280 -7.75 -5.10 -2.71
C GLY A 280 -6.75 -5.49 -1.62
N ALA A 281 -5.52 -5.89 -1.98
CA ALA A 281 -4.41 -6.00 -1.03
C ALA A 281 -3.73 -4.64 -0.83
N ARG A 282 -3.25 -4.37 0.39
CA ARG A 282 -2.57 -3.12 0.75
C ARG A 282 -1.52 -3.33 1.83
N CYS A 283 -0.55 -2.43 1.90
CA CYS A 283 0.30 -2.26 3.07
C CYS A 283 -0.27 -1.14 3.94
N GLU A 284 -0.35 -1.35 5.24
CA GLU A 284 -0.50 -0.30 6.24
C GLU A 284 0.83 -0.13 6.97
N ILE A 285 1.27 1.12 7.12
CA ILE A 285 2.53 1.49 7.71
C ILE A 285 2.25 2.43 8.87
N GLU A 286 2.58 1.99 10.06
CA GLU A 286 2.60 2.83 11.26
C GLU A 286 4.00 3.38 11.43
N VAL A 287 4.10 4.70 11.53
CA VAL A 287 5.37 5.41 11.75
C VAL A 287 5.33 6.00 13.13
N ALA A 288 6.32 5.62 13.94
CA ALA A 288 6.54 6.17 15.26
C ALA A 288 7.88 6.90 15.29
N ASN A 289 7.91 8.05 15.95
CA ASN A 289 9.07 8.94 15.98
C ASN A 289 9.30 9.44 17.41
N TRP A 290 10.49 9.18 17.97
CA TRP A 290 10.83 9.52 19.36
C TRP A 290 12.03 10.45 19.51
N GLY A 291 12.58 10.99 18.41
CA GLY A 291 13.83 11.75 18.45
C GLY A 291 14.02 12.76 17.32
N GLY A 292 12.93 13.22 16.70
CA GLY A 292 13.02 14.08 15.52
C GLY A 292 13.37 13.27 14.27
N SER A 293 14.29 13.72 13.42
CA SER A 293 14.59 12.97 12.19
C SER A 293 15.41 11.69 12.42
N SER A 294 16.00 11.47 13.60
CA SER A 294 17.04 10.45 13.80
C SER A 294 16.61 9.12 14.41
N SER A 295 15.41 9.05 15.00
CA SER A 295 14.90 7.83 15.65
C SER A 295 13.45 7.61 15.23
N VAL A 296 13.30 6.78 14.20
CA VAL A 296 12.02 6.46 13.58
C VAL A 296 11.86 4.96 13.50
N MET A 297 10.71 4.42 13.90
CA MET A 297 10.33 3.04 13.65
C MET A 297 9.19 3.00 12.66
N GLN A 298 9.30 2.09 11.69
CA GLN A 298 8.23 1.81 10.76
C GLN A 298 7.77 0.37 10.99
N THR A 299 6.49 0.22 11.28
CA THR A 299 5.83 -1.08 11.40
C THR A 299 4.87 -1.24 10.24
N MET A 300 5.09 -2.26 9.41
CA MET A 300 4.27 -2.56 8.24
C MET A 300 3.44 -3.82 8.48
N LYS A 301 2.15 -3.73 8.16
CA LYS A 301 1.20 -4.83 8.10
C LYS A 301 0.71 -4.97 6.67
N ILE A 302 0.65 -6.19 6.17
CA ILE A 302 0.09 -6.48 4.85
C ILE A 302 -1.34 -6.97 5.08
N LEU A 303 -2.29 -6.32 4.43
CA LEU A 303 -3.72 -6.56 4.59
C LEU A 303 -4.36 -6.94 3.25
N GLY A 304 -5.43 -7.69 3.31
CA GLY A 304 -6.18 -8.16 2.14
C GLY A 304 -5.70 -9.51 1.61
N ARG A 305 -6.20 -9.86 0.43
CA ARG A 305 -6.04 -11.20 -0.17
C ARG A 305 -4.68 -11.31 -0.85
N SER A 306 -3.78 -12.14 -0.29
CA SER A 306 -2.53 -12.56 -0.95
C SER A 306 -2.80 -13.35 -2.23
N ILE A 307 -1.77 -13.60 -3.05
CA ILE A 307 -1.76 -14.51 -4.21
C ILE A 307 -2.43 -15.86 -3.96
N THR A 308 -2.38 -16.37 -2.72
CA THR A 308 -2.95 -17.66 -2.30
C THR A 308 -4.33 -17.57 -1.68
N GLY A 309 -4.92 -16.37 -1.61
CA GLY A 309 -6.23 -16.17 -0.99
C GLY A 309 -6.22 -16.05 0.53
N GLN A 310 -5.06 -16.18 1.18
CA GLN A 310 -4.90 -16.06 2.63
C GLN A 310 -4.40 -14.67 3.04
N ILE A 311 -4.75 -14.24 4.25
CA ILE A 311 -4.21 -13.02 4.84
C ILE A 311 -2.83 -13.35 5.42
N PRO A 312 -1.76 -12.63 5.03
CA PRO A 312 -0.43 -12.90 5.56
C PRO A 312 -0.39 -12.70 7.07
N LYS A 313 0.13 -13.70 7.78
CA LYS A 313 0.22 -13.73 9.26
C LYS A 313 1.60 -13.24 9.73
N MET A 314 1.95 -12.01 9.36
CA MET A 314 3.25 -11.42 9.69
C MET A 314 3.18 -9.91 9.91
N ILE A 315 4.18 -9.40 10.64
CA ILE A 315 4.46 -7.99 10.81
C ILE A 315 5.91 -7.75 10.37
N LEU A 316 6.15 -6.63 9.71
CA LEU A 316 7.47 -6.21 9.27
C LEU A 316 7.86 -4.96 10.05
N ILE A 317 9.08 -4.93 10.58
CA ILE A 317 9.57 -3.80 11.37
C ILE A 317 10.93 -3.37 10.82
N ARG A 318 11.17 -2.06 10.79
CA ARG A 318 12.53 -1.53 10.61
C ARG A 318 12.70 -0.27 11.46
N HIS A 319 13.95 0.02 11.77
CA HIS A 319 14.34 1.18 12.56
C HIS A 319 15.20 2.11 11.72
N ARG A 320 15.14 3.40 12.02
CA ARG A 320 16.06 4.40 11.49
C ARG A 320 16.93 4.89 12.64
N GLU A 321 18.23 4.82 12.46
CA GLU A 321 19.21 5.45 13.34
C GLU A 321 19.99 6.51 12.54
N GLY A 322 19.93 7.77 12.99
CA GLY A 322 20.48 8.88 12.23
C GLY A 322 19.72 9.12 10.93
N THR A 323 20.35 8.87 9.77
CA THR A 323 19.73 9.08 8.46
C THR A 323 19.34 7.81 7.72
N THR A 324 19.75 6.64 8.22
CA THR A 324 19.67 5.37 7.48
C THR A 324 18.69 4.41 8.16
N PHE A 325 17.87 3.75 7.34
CA PHE A 325 17.00 2.67 7.82
C PHE A 325 17.76 1.33 7.85
N THR A 326 17.49 0.53 8.87
CA THR A 326 17.87 -0.88 8.91
C THR A 326 17.12 -1.66 7.83
N GLN A 327 17.60 -2.88 7.57
CA GLN A 327 16.81 -3.85 6.81
C GLN A 327 15.48 -4.14 7.50
N TRP A 328 14.50 -4.59 6.71
CA TRP A 328 13.22 -5.05 7.23
C TRP A 328 13.38 -6.38 7.97
N GLU A 329 12.92 -6.39 9.21
CA GLU A 329 12.84 -7.57 10.07
C GLU A 329 11.42 -8.14 10.01
N GLN A 330 11.32 -9.44 9.78
CA GLN A 330 10.03 -10.13 9.64
C GLN A 330 9.70 -10.92 10.90
N PHE A 331 8.54 -10.62 11.47
CA PHE A 331 7.94 -11.34 12.58
C PHE A 331 6.73 -12.11 12.07
N SER A 332 6.87 -13.42 11.96
CA SER A 332 5.82 -14.30 11.42
C SER A 332 5.17 -15.14 12.50
N SER A 333 3.87 -15.41 12.34
CA SER A 333 3.10 -16.19 13.29
C SER A 333 3.66 -17.61 13.46
N THR A 334 3.72 -18.03 14.72
CA THR A 334 3.94 -19.43 15.10
C THR A 334 2.62 -20.01 15.64
N ARG A 335 2.23 -21.18 15.16
CA ARG A 335 1.05 -21.90 15.62
C ARG A 335 1.45 -23.20 16.29
N PHE A 336 0.88 -23.49 17.44
CA PHE A 336 1.00 -24.80 18.11
C PHE A 336 -0.25 -25.65 17.86
N ASN A 337 -0.04 -26.93 17.62
CA ASN A 337 -1.08 -27.95 17.50
C ASN A 337 -0.81 -29.04 18.55
N ASN A 338 -1.78 -29.28 19.43
CA ASN A 338 -1.69 -30.26 20.51
C ASN A 338 -2.65 -31.45 20.33
N ALA A 339 -3.16 -31.68 19.11
CA ALA A 339 -4.12 -32.76 18.84
C ALA A 339 -3.51 -34.15 19.07
N VAL A 340 -2.24 -34.34 18.71
CA VAL A 340 -1.48 -35.57 18.94
C VAL A 340 -0.07 -35.17 19.35
N GLY A 341 0.24 -35.30 20.64
CA GLY A 341 1.46 -34.74 21.22
C GLY A 341 1.51 -33.23 21.04
N TRP A 342 2.62 -32.71 20.48
CA TRP A 342 2.76 -31.30 20.11
C TRP A 342 3.39 -31.15 18.73
N ALA A 343 2.98 -30.12 18.00
CA ALA A 343 3.61 -29.66 16.78
C ALA A 343 3.63 -28.14 16.71
N ALA A 344 4.76 -27.58 16.31
CA ALA A 344 4.98 -26.17 16.08
C ALA A 344 5.08 -25.90 14.58
N TYR A 345 4.33 -24.92 14.12
CA TYR A 345 4.30 -24.47 12.74
C TYR A 345 4.77 -23.03 12.66
N GLN A 346 5.62 -22.73 11.68
CA GLN A 346 6.02 -21.38 11.33
C GLN A 346 5.32 -20.97 10.04
N TYR A 347 4.75 -19.77 10.01
CA TYR A 347 4.22 -19.21 8.76
C TYR A 347 5.38 -18.84 7.83
N ASP A 348 5.43 -19.47 6.65
CA ASP A 348 6.31 -19.12 5.53
C ASP A 348 5.58 -18.12 4.64
N ALA A 349 5.98 -16.87 4.76
CA ALA A 349 5.34 -15.76 4.09
C ALA A 349 5.66 -15.68 2.58
N PHE A 350 6.72 -16.32 2.08
CA PHE A 350 6.98 -16.40 0.64
C PHE A 350 6.09 -17.45 -0.01
N ALA A 351 5.97 -18.62 0.63
CA ALA A 351 5.09 -19.69 0.18
C ALA A 351 3.60 -19.40 0.45
N GLY A 352 3.30 -18.45 1.36
CA GLY A 352 1.95 -18.16 1.81
C GLY A 352 1.30 -19.34 2.53
N ALA A 353 2.10 -20.11 3.29
CA ALA A 353 1.67 -21.36 3.92
C ALA A 353 2.39 -21.61 5.25
N GLU A 354 1.76 -22.39 6.13
CA GLU A 354 2.39 -22.83 7.38
C GLU A 354 3.28 -24.07 7.15
N ARG A 355 4.48 -24.07 7.73
CA ARG A 355 5.42 -25.20 7.65
C ARG A 355 5.70 -25.76 9.04
N LEU A 356 5.69 -27.08 9.15
CA LEU A 356 6.08 -27.77 10.37
C LEU A 356 7.57 -27.54 10.64
N ILE A 357 7.92 -26.99 11.80
CA ILE A 357 9.31 -26.76 12.20
C ILE A 357 9.78 -27.77 13.25
N ALA A 358 8.87 -28.23 14.10
CA ALA A 358 9.15 -29.20 15.13
C ALA A 358 7.86 -29.88 15.58
N GLY A 359 7.98 -31.11 16.07
CA GLY A 359 6.87 -31.77 16.74
C GLY A 359 7.27 -33.12 17.28
N SER A 360 6.56 -33.58 18.31
CA SER A 360 6.69 -34.94 18.82
C SER A 360 5.31 -35.47 19.21
N THR A 361 4.99 -36.68 18.75
CA THR A 361 3.75 -37.36 19.15
C THR A 361 3.88 -38.12 20.47
N GLY A 362 5.11 -38.35 20.94
CA GLY A 362 5.38 -39.44 21.89
C GLY A 362 5.10 -40.82 21.28
N ASP A 363 5.23 -41.87 22.10
CA ASP A 363 4.93 -43.24 21.69
C ASP A 363 3.43 -43.51 21.76
N ILE A 364 2.86 -43.95 20.64
CA ILE A 364 1.44 -44.23 20.47
C ILE A 364 1.28 -45.72 20.19
N SER A 365 0.43 -46.40 20.95
CA SER A 365 0.13 -47.81 20.72
C SER A 365 -0.69 -48.01 19.45
N LEU A 366 -0.33 -49.00 18.64
CA LEU A 366 -1.08 -49.44 17.46
C LEU A 366 -1.78 -50.79 17.67
N ALA A 367 -1.83 -51.30 18.90
CA ALA A 367 -2.36 -52.63 19.18
C ALA A 367 -3.81 -52.83 18.70
N GLY A 368 -4.66 -51.79 18.80
CA GLY A 368 -6.05 -51.82 18.33
C GLY A 368 -6.21 -51.84 16.80
N LEU A 369 -5.12 -51.70 16.04
CA LEU A 369 -5.13 -51.70 14.57
C LEU A 369 -4.58 -52.99 13.96
N LEU A 370 -4.14 -53.95 14.77
CA LEU A 370 -3.68 -55.24 14.29
C LEU A 370 -4.83 -56.01 13.63
N LEU A 371 -4.52 -56.70 12.53
CA LEU A 371 -5.48 -57.58 11.88
C LEU A 371 -5.80 -58.80 12.78
N PRO A 372 -7.01 -59.37 12.71
CA PRO A 372 -7.33 -60.61 13.41
C PRO A 372 -6.31 -61.71 13.10
N GLY A 373 -5.78 -62.35 14.14
CA GLY A 373 -4.74 -63.37 14.01
C GLY A 373 -3.30 -62.82 13.99
N VAL A 374 -3.10 -61.51 14.12
CA VAL A 374 -1.79 -60.89 14.37
C VAL A 374 -1.75 -60.37 15.79
N THR A 375 -0.71 -60.71 16.56
CA THR A 375 -0.51 -60.17 17.91
C THR A 375 0.92 -59.68 18.09
N ALA A 376 1.12 -58.72 18.99
CA ALA A 376 2.45 -58.22 19.36
C ALA A 376 2.48 -57.93 20.86
N THR A 377 3.61 -58.22 21.52
CA THR A 377 3.82 -57.84 22.93
C THR A 377 3.79 -56.32 23.11
N THR A 378 4.41 -55.59 22.19
CA THR A 378 4.36 -54.14 22.15
C THR A 378 4.44 -53.69 20.70
N ILE A 379 3.57 -52.77 20.30
CA ILE A 379 3.62 -52.15 18.99
C ILE A 379 3.30 -50.66 19.13
N THR A 380 4.34 -49.83 18.98
CA THR A 380 4.23 -48.38 19.13
C THR A 380 4.77 -47.66 17.93
N VAL A 381 4.19 -46.50 17.64
CA VAL A 381 4.70 -45.55 16.66
C VAL A 381 4.94 -44.21 17.33
N SER A 382 6.05 -43.57 17.00
CA SER A 382 6.32 -42.18 17.36
C SER A 382 6.78 -41.40 16.15
N ARG A 383 6.43 -40.12 16.11
CA ARG A 383 6.85 -39.17 15.07
C ARG A 383 7.57 -38.00 15.72
N GLN A 384 8.75 -37.69 15.20
CA GLN A 384 9.52 -36.48 15.48
C GLN A 384 9.66 -35.69 14.17
N SER A 385 8.94 -34.57 14.04
CA SER A 385 8.89 -33.78 12.81
C SER A 385 8.52 -34.61 11.56
N ASP A 386 9.44 -34.84 10.61
CA ASP A 386 9.22 -35.66 9.42
C ASP A 386 9.62 -37.15 9.62
N LEU A 387 10.27 -37.49 10.72
CA LEU A 387 10.73 -38.85 11.01
C LEU A 387 9.71 -39.62 11.84
N VAL A 388 9.36 -40.80 11.38
CA VAL A 388 8.47 -41.74 12.06
C VAL A 388 9.25 -42.98 12.41
N THR A 389 9.08 -43.46 13.65
CA THR A 389 9.68 -44.68 14.16
C THR A 389 8.57 -45.64 14.57
N LEU A 390 8.54 -46.81 13.95
CA LEU A 390 7.70 -47.93 14.34
C LEU A 390 8.56 -48.92 15.14
N SER A 391 8.15 -49.23 16.36
CA SER A 391 8.79 -50.19 17.25
C SER A 391 7.84 -51.36 17.48
N VAL A 392 8.30 -52.56 17.15
CA VAL A 392 7.51 -53.79 17.29
C VAL A 392 8.33 -54.79 18.09
N ARG A 393 7.71 -55.36 19.13
CA ARG A 393 8.28 -56.44 19.93
C ARG A 393 7.31 -57.60 20.02
N GLY A 394 7.85 -58.80 19.78
CA GLY A 394 7.12 -60.06 19.92
C GLY A 394 5.93 -60.22 18.98
N LEU A 395 6.07 -59.81 17.72
CA LEU A 395 5.05 -60.01 16.69
C LEU A 395 4.92 -61.51 16.37
N THR A 396 3.70 -62.03 16.42
CA THR A 396 3.33 -63.39 16.03
C THR A 396 2.11 -63.38 15.10
N VAL A 397 1.95 -64.45 14.32
CA VAL A 397 0.88 -64.60 13.33
C VAL A 397 0.18 -65.96 13.46
N ALA A 398 -1.13 -66.01 13.24
CA ALA A 398 -1.93 -67.23 13.29
C ALA A 398 -1.86 -68.06 11.99
N THR A 399 -1.41 -67.46 10.89
CA THR A 399 -1.26 -68.10 9.58
C THR A 399 0.14 -67.82 9.03
N SER A 400 0.77 -68.83 8.43
CA SER A 400 2.11 -68.68 7.83
C SER A 400 2.02 -68.10 6.42
N GLY A 401 2.94 -67.19 6.08
CA GLY A 401 3.03 -66.60 4.74
C GLY A 401 2.94 -65.08 4.74
N SER A 402 2.93 -64.49 3.55
CA SER A 402 2.84 -63.02 3.40
C SER A 402 1.45 -62.53 3.74
N GLN A 403 1.33 -61.76 4.84
CA GLN A 403 0.06 -61.20 5.28
C GLN A 403 0.24 -59.77 5.81
N ASN A 404 -0.80 -58.95 5.69
CA ASN A 404 -0.79 -57.59 6.23
C ASN A 404 -0.82 -57.64 7.77
N ILE A 405 -0.19 -56.67 8.42
CA ILE A 405 -0.10 -56.55 9.89
C ILE A 405 -1.26 -55.70 10.42
N PHE A 406 -1.63 -54.63 9.70
CA PHE A 406 -2.61 -53.65 10.16
C PHE A 406 -3.87 -53.64 9.30
N THR A 407 -5.02 -53.34 9.92
CA THR A 407 -6.28 -53.07 9.21
C THR A 407 -6.17 -51.83 8.33
N SER A 408 -5.56 -50.77 8.88
CA SER A 408 -5.11 -49.58 8.16
C SER A 408 -4.02 -48.89 8.95
N PHE A 409 -3.04 -48.30 8.26
CA PHE A 409 -1.99 -47.53 8.93
C PHE A 409 -2.42 -46.06 9.12
N PRO A 410 -2.27 -45.48 10.32
CA PRO A 410 -2.75 -44.13 10.63
C PRO A 410 -2.18 -43.03 9.71
N VAL A 411 -3.05 -42.14 9.23
CA VAL A 411 -2.65 -40.91 8.52
C VAL A 411 -1.80 -40.06 9.46
N GLY A 412 -0.72 -39.49 8.94
CA GLY A 412 0.25 -38.72 9.73
C GLY A 412 1.46 -39.54 10.15
N PHE A 413 1.46 -40.85 9.91
CA PHE A 413 2.60 -41.72 10.20
C PHE A 413 3.06 -42.52 8.98
N ARG A 414 2.43 -42.37 7.81
CA ARG A 414 2.69 -43.28 6.68
C ARG A 414 4.06 -43.00 6.05
N PRO A 415 4.80 -44.04 5.63
CA PRO A 415 6.09 -43.83 4.98
C PRO A 415 5.93 -43.14 3.62
N ALA A 416 6.84 -42.22 3.31
CA ALA A 416 6.88 -41.49 2.05
C ALA A 416 7.33 -42.36 0.85
N ALA A 417 7.98 -43.49 1.13
CA ALA A 417 8.47 -44.44 0.14
C ALA A 417 8.38 -45.87 0.69
N THR A 418 8.34 -46.85 -0.21
CA THR A 418 8.41 -48.28 0.13
C THR A 418 9.55 -48.55 1.12
N GLN A 419 9.23 -49.28 2.19
CA GLN A 419 10.20 -49.73 3.18
C GLN A 419 10.35 -51.24 3.10
N GLU A 420 11.58 -51.73 3.10
CA GLU A 420 11.88 -53.16 3.20
C GLU A 420 12.84 -53.37 4.35
N LEU A 421 12.47 -54.27 5.27
CA LEU A 421 13.26 -54.58 6.45
C LEU A 421 13.45 -56.09 6.56
N ARG A 422 14.71 -56.48 6.76
CA ARG A 422 15.09 -57.87 7.03
C ARG A 422 15.21 -58.06 8.54
N VAL A 423 14.27 -58.80 9.12
CA VAL A 423 14.12 -58.96 10.57
C VAL A 423 14.53 -60.37 10.98
N PRO A 424 15.47 -60.54 11.93
CA PRO A 424 15.82 -61.85 12.47
C PRO A 424 14.65 -62.43 13.30
N VAL A 425 14.46 -63.74 13.22
CA VAL A 425 13.47 -64.46 14.03
C VAL A 425 14.07 -64.81 15.40
N GLY A 426 13.37 -64.46 16.48
CA GLY A 426 13.86 -64.66 17.85
C GLY A 426 13.84 -66.10 18.37
N VAL A 427 13.10 -67.01 17.72
CA VAL A 427 13.03 -68.45 18.06
C VAL A 427 12.71 -69.30 16.82
N GLY A 428 13.50 -70.36 16.59
CA GLY A 428 13.42 -71.26 15.42
C GLY A 428 14.78 -71.89 15.09
N ALA A 429 14.80 -73.02 14.36
CA ALA A 429 16.03 -73.73 14.02
C ALA A 429 16.89 -72.95 12.99
N GLY A 430 17.84 -72.15 13.48
CA GLY A 430 18.85 -71.43 12.70
C GLY A 430 18.58 -69.93 12.53
N PRO A 431 19.56 -69.14 12.03
CA PRO A 431 19.43 -67.70 11.80
C PRO A 431 18.50 -67.44 10.61
N ILE A 432 17.21 -67.52 10.86
CA ILE A 432 16.17 -67.27 9.87
C ILE A 432 15.85 -65.77 9.89
N VAL A 433 15.74 -65.18 8.70
CA VAL A 433 15.37 -63.78 8.50
C VAL A 433 14.04 -63.72 7.77
N ARG A 434 13.12 -62.88 8.27
CA ARG A 434 11.85 -62.56 7.59
C ARG A 434 11.90 -61.17 6.99
N LEU A 435 11.15 -61.00 5.90
CA LEU A 435 10.94 -59.70 5.28
C LEU A 435 9.70 -59.05 5.89
N ILE A 436 9.85 -57.80 6.31
CA ILE A 436 8.74 -56.87 6.55
C ILE A 436 8.78 -55.85 5.41
N GLN A 437 7.69 -55.72 4.67
CA GLN A 437 7.63 -54.86 3.48
C GLN A 437 6.43 -53.93 3.53
N VAL A 438 6.63 -52.68 3.11
CA VAL A 438 5.55 -51.68 3.03
C VAL A 438 5.25 -51.38 1.56
N ASN A 439 4.12 -51.89 1.05
CA ASN A 439 3.73 -51.79 -0.36
C ASN A 439 2.71 -50.68 -0.60
N GLY A 440 3.13 -49.44 -0.32
CA GLY A 440 2.28 -48.26 -0.37
C GLY A 440 1.83 -47.79 1.03
N PRO A 441 1.04 -46.71 1.11
CA PRO A 441 0.82 -45.98 2.37
C PRO A 441 0.14 -46.76 3.51
N ASN A 442 -0.55 -47.87 3.22
CA ASN A 442 -1.44 -48.55 4.17
C ASN A 442 -1.12 -50.03 4.41
N THR A 443 -0.15 -50.61 3.70
CA THR A 443 0.01 -52.07 3.58
C THR A 443 1.37 -52.50 4.12
N TRP A 444 1.36 -53.05 5.33
CA TRP A 444 2.55 -53.54 6.01
C TRP A 444 2.52 -55.07 6.01
N TYR A 445 3.24 -55.69 5.09
CA TYR A 445 3.30 -57.15 4.98
C TYR A 445 4.38 -57.72 5.89
N SER A 446 4.02 -58.79 6.60
CA SER A 446 4.95 -59.69 7.29
C SER A 446 5.05 -60.99 6.52
N GLY A 447 6.28 -61.48 6.29
CA GLY A 447 6.53 -62.84 5.85
C GLY A 447 6.64 -63.86 6.99
N ALA A 448 6.09 -63.56 8.17
CA ALA A 448 6.18 -64.42 9.34
C ALA A 448 5.44 -65.76 9.17
N ASN A 449 5.93 -66.76 9.88
CA ASN A 449 5.28 -68.06 10.09
C ASN A 449 4.75 -68.16 11.52
N THR A 450 3.87 -69.13 11.76
CA THR A 450 3.18 -69.30 13.06
C THR A 450 4.08 -69.54 14.27
N ALA A 451 5.32 -70.02 14.06
CA ALA A 451 6.31 -70.21 15.11
C ALA A 451 7.29 -69.03 15.26
N ASP A 452 7.22 -68.02 14.38
CA ASP A 452 8.15 -66.90 14.41
C ASP A 452 7.78 -65.91 15.52
N LEU A 453 8.80 -65.37 16.18
CA LEU A 453 8.70 -64.22 17.08
C LEU A 453 9.57 -63.09 16.54
N LEU A 454 8.95 -62.06 15.96
CA LEU A 454 9.69 -60.95 15.34
C LEU A 454 9.75 -59.74 16.26
N SER A 455 10.93 -59.12 16.37
CA SER A 455 11.10 -57.83 17.04
C SER A 455 11.99 -56.94 16.18
N PHE A 456 11.52 -55.72 15.89
CA PHE A 456 12.21 -54.80 15.01
C PHE A 456 11.84 -53.36 15.30
N GLN A 457 12.71 -52.46 14.85
CA GLN A 457 12.46 -51.03 14.83
C GLN A 457 12.79 -50.53 13.42
N VAL A 458 11.92 -49.68 12.88
CA VAL A 458 12.15 -49.04 11.59
C VAL A 458 11.86 -47.55 11.69
N THR A 459 12.80 -46.76 11.18
CA THR A 459 12.67 -45.31 11.09
C THR A 459 12.64 -44.88 9.64
N TYR A 460 11.65 -44.08 9.28
CA TYR A 460 11.43 -43.63 7.91
C TYR A 460 10.85 -42.20 7.90
N ARG A 461 10.89 -41.54 6.74
CA ARG A 461 10.28 -40.22 6.57
C ARG A 461 8.82 -40.31 6.17
N THR A 462 8.01 -39.36 6.59
CA THR A 462 6.61 -39.21 6.18
C THR A 462 6.40 -37.87 5.45
N ASN A 463 5.57 -37.90 4.40
CA ASN A 463 5.07 -36.70 3.74
C ASN A 463 3.66 -36.33 4.21
N ASP A 464 3.08 -37.11 5.12
CA ASP A 464 1.75 -36.82 5.65
C ASP A 464 1.77 -35.55 6.51
N ALA A 465 0.67 -34.80 6.45
CA ALA A 465 0.38 -33.75 7.42
C ALA A 465 0.43 -34.30 8.86
N TRP A 466 0.63 -33.43 9.85
CA TRP A 466 0.61 -33.86 11.24
C TRP A 466 -0.72 -34.53 11.59
N PRO A 467 -0.72 -35.65 12.33
CA PRO A 467 -1.94 -36.36 12.67
C PRO A 467 -2.93 -35.48 13.44
N SER A 468 -4.21 -35.60 13.10
CA SER A 468 -5.31 -34.83 13.70
C SER A 468 -6.02 -35.54 14.86
N ALA A 469 -5.75 -36.83 15.06
CA ALA A 469 -6.33 -37.64 16.12
C ALA A 469 -5.38 -38.79 16.49
N THR A 470 -5.45 -39.24 17.75
CA THR A 470 -4.78 -40.47 18.16
C THR A 470 -5.48 -41.68 17.54
N PRO A 471 -4.73 -42.72 17.12
CA PRO A 471 -5.29 -44.02 16.75
C PRO A 471 -6.24 -44.54 17.84
N PRO A 472 -7.33 -45.23 17.46
CA PRO A 472 -8.31 -45.72 18.41
C PRO A 472 -7.64 -46.64 19.46
N PRO A 473 -7.96 -46.47 20.75
CA PRO A 473 -7.52 -47.41 21.78
C PRO A 473 -8.17 -48.79 21.55
N ILE A 474 -7.58 -49.82 22.16
CA ILE A 474 -8.12 -51.18 22.16
C ILE A 474 -9.55 -51.13 22.72
N ALA A 475 -10.52 -51.69 22.00
CA ALA A 475 -11.88 -51.89 22.49
C ALA A 475 -11.96 -53.08 23.44
#